data_AF-A0AAW1D3Q0-F1
#
_entry.id   AF-A0AAW1D3Q0-F1
#
_cell.length_a   1.000
_cell.length_b   1.000
_cell.length_c   1.000
_cell.angle_alpha   90.00
_cell.angle_beta   90.00
_cell.angle_gamma   90.00
#
_symmetry.space_group_name_H-M   'P 1'
#
loop_
_entity.id
_entity.type
_entity.pdbx_description
1 polymer ?
#
loop_
_entity_poly.entity_id
_entity_poly.type
_entity_poly.pdbx_seq_one_letter_code
_entity_poly.pdbx_strand_id
1 'polypeptide(L)'
;MKLLFMFLFTIGSSNSDIVWNEVVDQGIVTTTEELIERHADSISIPDIEETFKETILGIIPFTINLRINGALFWNLTTVKRKGNVKVVQDNKTKNITFLLPLGLNDLHLKVKDFFINFFGLTIFG
;
A
#
# COMPACT_ATOMS: atom_id res chain seq x y z
N MET A 1 17.77 -24.79 10.01
CA MET A 1 18.75 -25.33 9.01
C MET A 1 18.09 -25.85 7.73
N LYS A 2 16.92 -26.53 7.77
CA LYS A 2 16.20 -27.00 6.56
C LYS A 2 15.80 -25.90 5.56
N LEU A 3 15.31 -24.75 6.05
CA LEU A 3 14.92 -23.61 5.21
C LEU A 3 16.09 -23.04 4.39
N LEU A 4 17.28 -22.90 4.99
CA LEU A 4 18.47 -22.35 4.34
C LEU A 4 18.94 -23.20 3.13
N PHE A 5 18.85 -24.54 3.24
CA PHE A 5 19.18 -25.45 2.14
C PHE A 5 18.13 -25.43 1.01
N MET A 6 16.87 -25.13 1.34
CA MET A 6 15.81 -24.98 0.35
C MET A 6 15.95 -23.67 -0.44
N PHE A 7 16.42 -22.58 0.20
CA PHE A 7 16.71 -21.30 -0.47
C PHE A 7 17.76 -21.41 -1.58
N LEU A 8 18.78 -22.27 -1.43
CA LEU A 8 19.89 -22.41 -2.38
C LEU A 8 19.54 -23.24 -3.63
N PHE A 9 18.51 -24.08 -3.59
CA PHE A 9 18.23 -25.04 -4.67
C PHE A 9 17.17 -24.56 -5.68
N THR A 10 16.46 -23.47 -5.38
CA THR A 10 15.22 -23.13 -6.10
C THR A 10 15.32 -21.94 -7.04
N ILE A 11 16.53 -21.51 -7.42
CA ILE A 11 16.70 -20.49 -8.46
C ILE A 11 16.72 -21.21 -9.81
N GLY A 12 15.54 -21.47 -10.39
CA GLY A 12 15.41 -21.94 -11.79
C GLY A 12 14.51 -23.15 -12.09
N SER A 13 13.69 -23.67 -11.17
CA SER A 13 12.71 -24.74 -11.48
C SER A 13 11.28 -24.26 -11.22
N SER A 14 10.27 -24.80 -11.92
CA SER A 14 8.84 -24.43 -11.75
C SER A 14 8.32 -24.57 -10.31
N ASN A 15 9.03 -25.28 -9.44
CA ASN A 15 8.71 -25.40 -8.01
C ASN A 15 9.22 -24.21 -7.18
N SER A 16 9.99 -23.28 -7.77
CA SER A 16 10.51 -22.06 -7.12
C SER A 16 9.42 -21.11 -6.70
N ASP A 17 8.44 -20.94 -7.57
CA ASP A 17 7.40 -19.93 -7.36
C ASP A 17 6.50 -20.34 -6.19
N ILE A 18 6.29 -21.65 -6.00
CA ILE A 18 5.54 -22.20 -4.87
C ILE A 18 6.25 -21.92 -3.55
N VAL A 19 7.58 -22.10 -3.49
CA VAL A 19 8.36 -21.86 -2.27
C VAL A 19 8.37 -20.37 -1.91
N TRP A 20 8.62 -19.49 -2.88
CA TRP A 20 8.63 -18.04 -2.62
C TRP A 20 7.26 -17.50 -2.26
N ASN A 21 6.20 -18.03 -2.86
CA ASN A 21 4.83 -17.75 -2.48
C ASN A 21 4.59 -18.07 -1.00
N GLU A 22 4.98 -19.27 -0.55
CA GLU A 22 4.78 -19.69 0.85
C GLU A 22 5.57 -18.83 1.82
N VAL A 23 6.83 -18.50 1.51
CA VAL A 23 7.66 -17.61 2.35
C VAL A 23 7.01 -16.23 2.49
N VAL A 24 6.48 -15.68 1.40
CA VAL A 24 5.81 -14.37 1.42
C VAL A 24 4.50 -14.45 2.17
N ASP A 25 3.71 -15.50 1.98
CA ASP A 25 2.44 -15.69 2.68
C ASP A 25 2.66 -15.82 4.20
N GLN A 26 3.70 -16.55 4.64
CA GLN A 26 4.08 -16.62 6.05
C GLN A 26 4.50 -15.25 6.61
N GLY A 27 5.32 -14.51 5.87
CA GLY A 27 5.73 -13.16 6.27
C GLY A 27 4.55 -12.18 6.41
N ILE A 28 3.57 -12.27 5.50
CA ILE A 28 2.32 -11.51 5.57
C ILE A 28 1.54 -11.87 6.83
N VAL A 29 1.37 -13.16 7.14
CA VAL A 29 0.64 -13.61 8.33
C VAL A 29 1.31 -13.09 9.60
N THR A 30 2.62 -13.29 9.75
CA THR A 30 3.36 -12.81 10.94
C THR A 30 3.28 -11.29 11.10
N THR A 31 3.45 -10.53 10.01
CA THR A 31 3.34 -9.06 10.07
C THR A 31 1.92 -8.64 10.47
N THR A 32 0.90 -9.32 9.95
CA THR A 32 -0.50 -9.02 10.25
C THR A 32 -0.83 -9.32 11.71
N GLU A 33 -0.37 -10.45 12.24
CA GLU A 33 -0.52 -10.81 13.65
C GLU A 33 0.13 -9.76 14.56
N GLU A 34 1.36 -9.32 14.25
CA GLU A 34 2.02 -8.25 15.01
C GLU A 34 1.25 -6.92 14.96
N LEU A 35 0.68 -6.55 13.81
CA LEU A 35 -0.14 -5.33 13.70
C LEU A 35 -1.42 -5.43 14.54
N ILE A 36 -2.06 -6.60 14.60
CA ILE A 36 -3.24 -6.86 15.43
C ILE A 36 -2.87 -6.75 16.92
N GLU A 37 -1.80 -7.43 17.34
CA GLU A 37 -1.33 -7.44 18.73
C GLU A 37 -0.96 -6.04 19.22
N ARG A 38 -0.39 -5.20 18.35
CA ARG A 38 0.01 -3.83 18.69
C ARG A 38 -1.13 -2.82 18.54
N HIS A 39 -2.34 -3.25 18.19
CA HIS A 39 -3.45 -2.37 17.81
C HIS A 39 -3.05 -1.34 16.73
N ALA A 40 -2.15 -1.72 15.84
CA ALA A 40 -1.59 -0.91 14.77
C ALA A 40 -2.24 -1.22 13.41
N ASP A 41 -3.52 -1.59 13.42
CA ASP A 41 -4.34 -1.83 12.22
C ASP A 41 -4.46 -0.58 11.33
N SER A 42 -4.28 0.60 11.92
CA SER A 42 -4.39 1.88 11.24
C SER A 42 -3.07 2.64 11.15
N ILE A 43 -2.88 3.38 10.06
CA ILE A 43 -1.76 4.31 9.87
C ILE A 43 -2.29 5.74 9.73
N SER A 44 -1.66 6.68 10.44
CA SER A 44 -1.97 8.09 10.32
C SER A 44 -1.41 8.65 9.03
N ILE A 45 -2.26 9.37 8.31
CA ILE A 45 -1.87 10.18 7.17
C ILE A 45 -1.59 11.59 7.69
N PRO A 46 -0.50 12.24 7.25
CA PRO A 46 -0.24 13.64 7.57
C PRO A 46 -1.43 14.53 7.15
N ASP A 47 -1.65 15.60 7.91
CA ASP A 47 -2.65 16.59 7.55
C ASP A 47 -2.32 17.20 6.18
N ILE A 48 -3.35 17.42 5.38
CA ILE A 48 -3.24 17.97 4.02
C ILE A 48 -3.96 19.31 4.00
N GLU A 49 -3.26 20.36 3.58
CA GLU A 49 -3.84 21.67 3.29
C GLU A 49 -3.32 22.15 1.95
N GLU A 50 -4.19 22.13 0.94
CA GLU A 50 -3.82 22.37 -0.45
C GLU A 50 -4.80 23.33 -1.12
N THR A 51 -4.28 24.16 -2.02
CA THR A 51 -5.07 25.10 -2.83
C THR A 51 -4.85 24.81 -4.30
N PHE A 52 -5.87 24.29 -4.96
CA PHE A 52 -5.88 24.05 -6.39
C PHE A 52 -6.44 25.25 -7.12
N LYS A 53 -5.70 25.75 -8.11
CA LYS A 53 -6.16 26.83 -9.00
C LYS A 53 -6.24 26.28 -10.40
N GLU A 54 -7.41 26.37 -10.98
CA GLU A 54 -7.70 25.78 -12.28
C GLU A 54 -8.59 26.73 -13.09
N THR A 55 -8.76 26.47 -14.38
CA THR A 55 -9.61 27.30 -15.25
C THR A 55 -10.67 26.45 -15.94
N ILE A 56 -11.94 26.65 -15.60
CA ILE A 56 -13.06 25.99 -16.28
C ILE A 56 -13.25 26.64 -17.65
N LEU A 57 -13.32 25.79 -18.69
CA LEU A 57 -13.53 26.19 -20.08
C LEU A 57 -12.50 27.22 -20.60
N GLY A 58 -11.32 27.30 -19.97
CA GLY A 58 -10.26 28.25 -20.34
C GLY A 58 -10.57 29.72 -20.05
N ILE A 59 -11.70 30.04 -19.40
CA ILE A 59 -12.16 31.42 -19.21
C ILE A 59 -12.43 31.73 -17.74
N ILE A 60 -12.96 30.78 -16.97
CA ILE A 60 -13.40 31.04 -15.60
C ILE A 60 -12.35 30.47 -14.64
N PRO A 61 -11.50 31.32 -14.01
CA PRO A 61 -10.58 30.84 -12.99
C PRO A 61 -11.39 30.37 -11.78
N PHE A 62 -11.01 29.23 -11.22
CA PHE A 62 -11.60 28.71 -10.00
C PHE A 62 -10.52 28.22 -9.05
N THR A 63 -10.82 28.37 -7.77
CA THR A 63 -9.95 27.95 -6.67
C THR A 63 -10.70 26.92 -5.85
N ILE A 64 -10.04 25.79 -5.57
CA ILE A 64 -10.50 24.79 -4.62
C ILE A 64 -9.53 24.81 -3.44
N ASN A 65 -10.03 25.09 -2.25
CA ASN A 65 -9.26 24.93 -1.02
C ASN A 65 -9.67 23.60 -0.38
N LEU A 66 -8.70 22.72 -0.14
CA LEU A 66 -8.90 21.41 0.49
C LEU A 66 -8.13 21.37 1.80
N ARG A 67 -8.80 20.96 2.88
CA ARG A 67 -8.15 20.61 4.14
C ARG A 67 -8.65 19.27 4.65
N ILE A 68 -7.73 18.38 4.97
CA ILE A 68 -7.99 17.05 5.52
C ILE A 68 -7.11 16.92 6.76
N ASN A 69 -7.72 16.81 7.94
CA ASN A 69 -6.98 16.62 9.18
C ASN A 69 -7.35 15.31 9.86
N GLY A 70 -6.34 14.71 10.51
CA GLY A 70 -6.52 13.49 11.31
C GLY A 70 -7.02 12.31 10.48
N ALA A 71 -6.53 12.19 9.24
CA ALA A 71 -6.88 11.09 8.37
C ALA A 71 -6.14 9.80 8.78
N LEU A 72 -6.86 8.69 8.79
CA LEU A 72 -6.35 7.36 9.12
C LEU A 72 -6.71 6.41 7.99
N PHE A 73 -5.72 5.68 7.47
CA PHE A 73 -6.01 4.45 6.75
C PHE A 73 -6.22 3.33 7.76
N TRP A 74 -7.27 2.54 7.57
CA TRP A 74 -7.68 1.41 8.40
C TRP A 74 -7.72 0.12 7.56
N ASN A 75 -7.68 -1.04 8.22
CA ASN A 75 -7.75 -2.38 7.62
C ASN A 75 -6.44 -2.82 6.95
N LEU A 76 -5.29 -2.37 7.45
CA LEU A 76 -3.98 -2.76 6.90
C LEU A 76 -3.73 -4.27 7.02
N THR A 77 -4.39 -4.91 7.98
CA THR A 77 -4.35 -6.35 8.29
C THR A 77 -4.97 -7.22 7.18
N THR A 78 -5.65 -6.62 6.20
CA THR A 78 -6.25 -7.35 5.06
C THR A 78 -5.27 -7.61 3.91
N VAL A 79 -4.01 -7.22 4.09
CA VAL A 79 -2.98 -7.38 3.08
C VAL A 79 -2.85 -8.85 2.70
N LYS A 80 -2.87 -9.11 1.40
CA LYS A 80 -2.68 -10.44 0.84
C LYS A 80 -1.93 -10.37 -0.47
N ARG A 81 -1.34 -11.50 -0.84
CA ARG A 81 -0.74 -11.68 -2.15
C ARG A 81 -1.84 -11.80 -3.22
N LYS A 82 -1.67 -11.11 -4.35
CA LYS A 82 -2.61 -11.02 -5.49
C LYS A 82 -2.15 -11.82 -6.71
N GLY A 83 -1.01 -12.51 -6.63
CA GLY A 83 -0.46 -13.33 -7.70
C GLY A 83 0.83 -14.04 -7.29
N ASN A 84 1.44 -14.81 -8.19
CA ASN A 84 2.71 -15.47 -7.88
C ASN A 84 3.86 -14.47 -7.72
N VAL A 85 4.73 -14.75 -6.75
CA VAL A 85 6.03 -14.08 -6.59
C VAL A 85 6.88 -14.40 -7.81
N LYS A 86 7.47 -13.37 -8.42
CA LYS A 86 8.43 -13.55 -9.51
C LYS A 86 9.82 -13.22 -9.01
N VAL A 87 10.76 -14.12 -9.28
CA VAL A 87 12.17 -13.91 -8.96
C VAL A 87 12.93 -13.73 -10.26
N VAL A 88 13.56 -12.57 -10.43
CA VAL A 88 14.34 -12.23 -11.61
C VAL A 88 15.79 -12.08 -11.18
N GLN A 89 16.67 -12.91 -11.73
CA GLN A 89 18.10 -12.78 -11.54
C GLN A 89 18.72 -12.07 -12.74
N ASP A 90 19.44 -10.99 -12.50
CA ASP A 90 20.25 -10.33 -13.53
C ASP A 90 21.63 -10.95 -13.57
N ASN A 91 21.94 -11.64 -14.66
CA ASN A 91 23.21 -12.33 -14.85
C ASN A 91 24.42 -11.39 -14.99
N LYS A 92 24.21 -10.11 -15.32
CA LYS A 92 25.29 -9.12 -15.46
C LYS A 92 25.63 -8.45 -14.15
N THR A 93 24.62 -8.02 -13.40
CA THR A 93 24.80 -7.33 -12.11
C THR A 93 24.83 -8.28 -10.91
N LYS A 94 24.47 -9.56 -11.11
CA LYS A 94 24.27 -10.58 -10.07
C LYS A 94 23.19 -10.20 -9.04
N ASN A 95 22.34 -9.23 -9.38
CA ASN A 95 21.23 -8.82 -8.54
C ASN A 95 20.08 -9.82 -8.63
N ILE A 96 19.39 -10.03 -7.51
CA ILE A 96 18.15 -10.80 -7.44
C ILE A 96 17.03 -9.84 -7.08
N THR A 97 16.04 -9.74 -7.95
CA THR A 97 14.85 -8.90 -7.78
C THR A 97 13.64 -9.77 -7.50
N PHE A 98 12.96 -9.48 -6.41
CA PHE A 98 11.68 -10.09 -6.06
C PHE A 98 10.55 -9.14 -6.45
N LEU A 99 9.62 -9.60 -7.27
CA LEU A 99 8.38 -8.89 -7.55
C LEU A 99 7.25 -9.53 -6.74
N LEU A 100 6.76 -8.78 -5.75
CA LEU A 100 5.73 -9.19 -4.81
C LEU A 100 4.41 -8.48 -5.15
N PRO A 101 3.44 -9.15 -5.81
CA PRO A 101 2.14 -8.56 -6.06
C PRO A 101 1.31 -8.59 -4.77
N LEU A 102 1.39 -7.54 -3.96
CA LEU A 102 0.61 -7.39 -2.74
C LEU A 102 -0.61 -6.49 -3.00
N GLY A 103 -1.68 -6.71 -2.23
CA GLY A 103 -2.80 -5.79 -2.20
C GLY A 103 -3.64 -5.95 -0.95
N LEU A 104 -4.31 -4.88 -0.57
CA LEU A 104 -5.25 -4.83 0.55
C LEU A 104 -6.66 -5.17 0.04
N ASN A 105 -7.54 -5.64 0.92
CA ASN A 105 -8.97 -5.69 0.64
C ASN A 105 -9.65 -4.67 1.55
N ASP A 106 -10.60 -3.90 1.04
CA ASP A 106 -11.40 -3.02 1.87
C ASP A 106 -10.54 -2.04 2.70
N LEU A 107 -9.56 -1.40 2.06
CA LEU A 107 -8.80 -0.30 2.66
C LEU A 107 -9.76 0.87 2.86
N HIS A 108 -9.95 1.30 4.10
CA HIS A 108 -10.83 2.43 4.41
C HIS A 108 -10.01 3.65 4.79
N LEU A 109 -10.47 4.82 4.33
CA LEU A 109 -9.98 6.11 4.78
C LEU A 109 -10.99 6.70 5.75
N LYS A 110 -10.60 6.88 7.01
CA LYS A 110 -11.38 7.60 8.02
C LYS A 110 -10.77 8.99 8.17
N VAL A 111 -11.60 10.03 8.03
CA VAL A 111 -11.16 11.42 8.20
C VAL A 111 -11.86 11.99 9.42
N LYS A 112 -11.12 12.74 10.24
CA LYS A 112 -11.68 13.41 11.41
C LYS A 112 -12.32 14.73 11.03
N ASP A 113 -11.56 15.59 10.34
CA ASP A 113 -12.02 16.89 9.90
C ASP A 113 -11.75 17.03 8.40
N PHE A 114 -12.80 17.22 7.62
CA PHE A 114 -12.75 17.46 6.19
C PHE A 114 -13.34 18.83 5.88
N PHE A 115 -12.63 19.59 5.05
CA PHE A 115 -13.11 20.88 4.55
C PHE A 115 -12.76 21.01 3.08
N ILE A 116 -13.77 21.38 2.28
CA ILE A 116 -13.56 21.80 0.90
C ILE A 116 -14.37 23.06 0.63
N ASN A 117 -13.72 24.05 0.03
CA ASN A 117 -14.35 25.26 -0.46
C ASN A 117 -14.09 25.40 -1.96
N PHE A 118 -15.17 25.46 -2.74
CA PHE A 118 -15.15 25.69 -4.17
C PHE A 118 -16.35 26.54 -4.56
N PHE A 119 -16.20 27.52 -5.46
CA PHE A 119 -17.32 28.33 -5.96
C PHE A 119 -18.21 28.99 -4.87
N GLY A 120 -17.62 29.36 -3.72
CA GLY A 120 -18.39 29.91 -2.59
C GLY A 120 -19.26 28.88 -1.86
N LEU A 121 -19.25 27.63 -2.31
CA LEU A 121 -19.80 26.48 -1.61
C LEU A 121 -18.74 25.93 -0.66
N THR A 122 -19.13 25.79 0.60
CA THR A 122 -18.30 25.16 1.63
C THR A 122 -18.95 23.86 2.04
N ILE A 123 -18.20 22.76 1.97
CA ILE A 123 -18.59 21.47 2.53
C ILE A 123 -17.64 21.18 3.69
N PHE A 124 -18.22 20.81 4.83
CA PHE A 124 -17.53 20.37 6.03
C PHE A 124 -18.07 19.00 6.45
N GLY A 125 -17.22 18.17 7.02
CA GLY A 125 -17.55 16.83 7.48
C GLY A 125 -16.55 16.29 8.47
#